data_AF-A0A9E0BA12-F1
#
_entry.id   AF-A0A9E0BA12-F1
#
_cell.length_a   1.000
_cell.length_b   1.000
_cell.length_c   1.000
_cell.angle_alpha   90.00
_cell.angle_beta   90.00
_cell.angle_gamma   90.00
#
_symmetry.space_group_name_H-M   'P 1'
#
loop_
_entity.id
_entity.type
_entity.pdbx_description
1 polymer ?
#
loop_
_entity_poly.entity_id
_entity_poly.type
_entity_poly.pdbx_seq_one_letter_code
_entity_poly.pdbx_strand_id
1 'polypeptide(L)'
;MLNIYYGDMEEAVYNTAVYFKNTYEDNWITEPIVRDIIKDVDKSEVIDSNLIESPVLRKISPLALSGGTKTLILIINDKEKIFNASTCGNNCAKWLLKISENEDVTINLRHLMDFGAGRFNIKVLNTEKIVHNMSELLDEAMAYV
;
A
#
# COMPACT_ATOMS: atom_id res chain seq x y z
N MET A 1 1.18 9.85 -9.83
CA MET A 1 1.89 8.73 -10.50
C MET A 1 2.52 7.82 -9.44
N LEU A 2 2.52 6.50 -9.65
CA LEU A 2 3.19 5.58 -8.73
C LEU A 2 4.69 5.52 -9.04
N ASN A 3 5.51 5.76 -8.03
CA ASN A 3 6.96 5.63 -8.07
C ASN A 3 7.37 4.45 -7.18
N ILE A 4 8.23 3.57 -7.70
CA ILE A 4 8.69 2.39 -6.98
C ILE A 4 10.21 2.40 -6.93
N TYR A 5 10.75 2.30 -5.72
CA TYR A 5 12.15 1.95 -5.51
C TYR A 5 12.27 0.49 -5.06
N TYR A 6 13.06 -0.30 -5.78
CA TYR A 6 13.37 -1.68 -5.45
C TYR A 6 14.68 -1.77 -4.67
N GLY A 7 14.70 -2.59 -3.61
CA GLY A 7 15.90 -2.84 -2.81
C GLY A 7 15.92 -2.12 -1.45
N ASP A 8 17.12 -1.92 -0.90
CA ASP A 8 17.32 -1.26 0.41
C ASP A 8 17.24 0.25 0.27
N MET A 9 16.42 0.89 1.10
CA MET A 9 16.19 2.33 1.14
C MET A 9 16.15 2.74 2.60
N GLU A 10 17.19 3.44 3.07
CA GLU A 10 17.35 3.80 4.49
C GLU A 10 16.18 4.64 5.01
N GLU A 11 15.62 5.49 4.16
CA GLU A 11 14.51 6.39 4.46
C GLU A 11 13.16 5.66 4.55
N ALA A 12 13.07 4.41 4.10
CA ALA A 12 11.83 3.67 4.07
C ALA A 12 11.47 3.09 5.45
N VAL A 13 10.19 3.21 5.82
CA VAL A 13 9.65 2.57 7.02
C VAL A 13 9.34 1.10 6.70
N TYR A 14 10.19 0.20 7.22
CA TYR A 14 10.06 -1.24 6.98
C TYR A 14 9.01 -1.92 7.88
N ASN A 15 8.92 -1.53 9.15
CA ASN A 15 7.97 -2.11 10.09
C ASN A 15 6.69 -1.27 10.14
N THR A 16 5.89 -1.37 9.08
CA THR A 16 4.65 -0.59 8.92
C THR A 16 3.63 -0.91 10.01
N ALA A 17 3.60 -2.14 10.55
CA ALA A 17 2.69 -2.51 11.63
C ALA A 17 2.99 -1.77 12.94
N VAL A 18 4.28 -1.66 13.31
CA VAL A 18 4.69 -0.90 14.50
C VAL A 18 4.52 0.60 14.28
N TYR A 19 4.85 1.11 13.09
CA TYR A 19 4.63 2.52 12.77
C TYR A 19 3.15 2.88 12.84
N PHE A 20 2.29 2.11 12.17
CA PHE A 20 0.83 2.29 12.20
C PHE A 20 0.32 2.33 13.64
N LYS A 21 0.69 1.35 14.48
CA LYS A 21 0.26 1.27 15.87
C LYS A 21 0.51 2.56 16.67
N ASN A 22 1.59 3.28 16.36
CA ASN A 22 2.00 4.46 17.13
C ASN A 22 1.56 5.79 16.49
N THR A 23 1.11 5.79 15.23
CA THR A 23 0.94 7.01 14.44
C THR A 23 -0.46 7.16 13.84
N TYR A 24 -1.23 6.07 13.68
CA TYR A 24 -2.55 6.18 13.03
C TYR A 24 -3.50 7.10 13.81
N GLU A 25 -4.31 7.86 13.09
CA GLU A 25 -5.37 8.68 13.66
C GLU A 25 -6.75 8.06 13.40
N ASP A 26 -7.67 8.26 14.33
CA ASP A 26 -9.04 7.71 14.27
C ASP A 26 -9.83 8.19 13.05
N ASN A 27 -9.62 9.45 12.64
CA ASN A 27 -10.25 10.04 11.46
C ASN A 27 -9.90 9.26 10.18
N TRP A 28 -8.65 8.79 10.02
CA TRP A 28 -8.17 8.07 8.84
C TRP A 28 -9.01 6.81 8.57
N ILE A 29 -9.42 6.10 9.63
CA ILE A 29 -10.16 4.83 9.52
C ILE A 29 -11.53 5.01 8.86
N THR A 30 -12.12 6.19 9.04
CA THR A 30 -13.48 6.49 8.57
C THR A 30 -13.52 7.13 7.18
N GLU A 31 -12.37 7.42 6.58
CA GLU A 31 -12.29 8.00 5.25
C GLU A 31 -12.91 7.07 4.19
N PRO A 32 -13.62 7.59 3.18
CA PRO A 32 -14.29 6.76 2.17
C PRO A 32 -13.36 5.75 1.50
N ILE A 33 -12.17 6.19 1.06
CA ILE A 33 -11.19 5.30 0.42
C ILE A 33 -10.66 4.23 1.38
N VAL A 34 -10.44 4.57 2.65
CA VAL A 34 -9.97 3.63 3.66
C VAL A 34 -11.04 2.59 4.00
N ARG A 35 -12.32 3.00 4.07
CA ARG A 35 -13.45 2.08 4.22
C ARG A 35 -13.52 1.09 3.06
N ASP A 36 -13.34 1.55 1.83
CA ASP A 36 -13.35 0.68 0.66
C ASP A 36 -12.16 -0.29 0.66
N ILE A 37 -10.96 0.15 1.07
CA ILE A 37 -9.78 -0.69 1.22
C ILE A 37 -10.02 -1.76 2.29
N ILE A 38 -10.48 -1.40 3.49
CA ILE A 38 -10.73 -2.36 4.58
C ILE A 38 -11.78 -3.40 4.14
N LYS A 39 -12.83 -2.96 3.44
CA LYS A 39 -13.86 -3.85 2.90
C LYS A 39 -13.33 -4.79 1.83
N ASP A 40 -12.43 -4.33 0.97
CA ASP A 40 -11.92 -5.14 -0.13
C ASP A 40 -10.75 -6.05 0.27
N VAL A 41 -9.80 -5.57 1.06
CA VAL A 41 -8.59 -6.30 1.45
C VAL A 41 -8.86 -7.24 2.62
N ASP A 42 -9.46 -6.72 3.71
CA ASP A 42 -9.74 -7.48 4.95
C ASP A 42 -11.16 -8.06 5.01
N LYS A 43 -12.00 -7.80 4.00
CA LYS A 43 -13.42 -8.25 3.95
C LYS A 43 -14.21 -7.84 5.20
N SER A 44 -13.86 -6.70 5.79
CA SER A 44 -14.41 -6.22 7.06
C SER A 44 -15.13 -4.89 6.89
N GLU A 45 -16.10 -4.58 7.75
CA GLU A 45 -16.90 -3.35 7.68
C GLU A 45 -16.51 -2.38 8.80
N VAL A 46 -16.23 -1.12 8.44
CA VAL A 46 -15.94 -0.07 9.43
C VAL A 46 -17.25 0.43 10.03
N ILE A 47 -17.48 0.14 11.31
CA ILE A 47 -18.66 0.61 12.05
C ILE A 47 -18.41 2.00 12.62
N ASP A 48 -17.23 2.19 13.21
CA ASP A 48 -16.75 3.45 13.78
C ASP A 48 -15.22 3.53 13.67
N SER A 49 -14.61 4.67 13.99
CA SER A 49 -13.15 4.87 13.91
C SER A 49 -12.34 3.84 14.68
N ASN A 50 -12.90 3.33 15.79
CA ASN A 50 -12.26 2.34 16.66
C ASN A 50 -12.92 0.96 16.62
N LEU A 51 -13.92 0.75 15.76
CA LEU A 51 -14.70 -0.47 15.71
C LEU A 51 -14.91 -0.95 14.27
N ILE A 52 -14.35 -2.12 13.97
CA ILE A 52 -14.47 -2.80 12.69
C ILE A 52 -15.11 -4.17 12.92
N GLU A 53 -16.07 -4.52 12.07
CA GLU A 53 -16.71 -5.84 12.06
C GLU A 53 -16.02 -6.74 11.05
N SER A 54 -15.26 -7.72 11.55
CA SER A 54 -14.62 -8.77 10.77
C SER A 54 -15.49 -10.03 10.70
N PRO A 55 -15.61 -10.68 9.54
CA PRO A 55 -16.39 -11.91 9.40
C PRO A 55 -15.77 -13.08 10.18
N VAL A 56 -14.47 -13.04 10.46
CA VAL A 56 -13.73 -14.12 11.16
C VAL A 56 -13.51 -13.77 12.63
N LEU A 57 -13.00 -12.57 12.89
CA LEU A 57 -12.58 -12.16 14.24
C LEU A 57 -13.68 -11.39 15.01
N ARG A 58 -14.85 -11.17 14.38
CA ARG A 58 -15.94 -10.32 14.89
C ARG A 58 -15.47 -8.89 15.12
N LYS A 59 -15.83 -8.28 16.25
CA LYS A 59 -15.48 -6.88 16.58
C LYS A 59 -13.99 -6.77 16.87
N ILE A 60 -13.29 -6.02 16.03
CA ILE A 60 -11.86 -5.76 16.15
C ILE A 60 -11.57 -4.26 16.14
N SER A 61 -10.43 -3.85 16.69
CA SER A 61 -9.91 -2.49 16.54
C SER A 61 -9.08 -2.36 15.25
N PRO A 62 -8.76 -1.13 14.79
CA PRO A 62 -7.89 -0.91 13.63
C PRO A 62 -6.51 -1.59 13.76
N LEU A 63 -6.02 -1.79 14.98
CA LEU A 63 -4.75 -2.48 15.24
C LEU A 63 -4.76 -3.95 14.83
N ALA A 64 -5.92 -4.57 14.62
CA ALA A 64 -6.05 -5.95 14.19
C ALA A 64 -6.19 -6.13 12.67
N LEU A 65 -6.21 -5.03 11.89
CA LEU A 65 -6.22 -5.09 10.42
C LEU A 65 -4.97 -5.80 9.87
N SER A 66 -5.08 -6.35 8.65
CA SER A 66 -3.94 -6.95 7.95
C SER A 66 -2.79 -5.95 7.75
N GLY A 67 -1.57 -6.48 7.59
CA GLY A 67 -0.38 -5.66 7.34
C GLY A 67 -0.51 -4.83 6.05
N GLY A 68 -1.05 -5.42 4.98
CA GLY A 68 -1.28 -4.72 3.71
C GLY A 68 -2.22 -3.52 3.85
N THR A 69 -3.34 -3.69 4.53
CA THR A 69 -4.29 -2.59 4.79
C THR A 69 -3.66 -1.48 5.62
N LYS A 70 -2.94 -1.81 6.70
CA LYS A 70 -2.22 -0.79 7.50
C LYS A 70 -1.22 -0.02 6.66
N THR A 71 -0.46 -0.70 5.81
CA THR A 71 0.49 -0.06 4.89
C THR A 71 -0.21 0.87 3.90
N LEU A 72 -1.35 0.45 3.31
CA LEU A 72 -2.13 1.32 2.42
C LEU A 72 -2.66 2.57 3.14
N ILE A 73 -3.18 2.43 4.36
CA ILE A 73 -3.67 3.57 5.15
C ILE A 73 -2.53 4.55 5.43
N LEU A 74 -1.34 4.06 5.76
CA LEU A 74 -0.15 4.90 5.94
C LEU A 74 0.23 5.65 4.66
N ILE A 75 0.26 4.97 3.52
CA ILE A 75 0.55 5.58 2.21
C ILE A 75 -0.47 6.67 1.86
N ILE A 76 -1.73 6.51 2.27
CA ILE A 76 -2.79 7.49 2.05
C ILE A 76 -2.62 8.73 2.94
N ASN A 77 -2.20 8.57 4.19
CA ASN A 77 -2.31 9.62 5.20
C ASN A 77 -1.00 10.27 5.63
N ASP A 78 0.13 9.55 5.56
CA ASP A 78 1.45 10.06 5.94
C ASP A 78 2.34 10.22 4.71
N LYS A 79 2.20 11.36 4.03
CA LYS A 79 2.91 11.66 2.77
C LYS A 79 4.38 12.01 2.94
N GLU A 80 4.84 12.23 4.16
CA GLU A 80 6.24 12.56 4.45
C GLU A 80 7.14 11.33 4.46
N LYS A 81 6.55 10.13 4.51
CA LYS A 81 7.26 8.86 4.64
C LYS A 81 7.11 8.00 3.39
N ILE A 82 8.18 7.29 3.09
CA ILE A 82 8.16 6.18 2.13
C ILE A 82 7.94 4.91 2.94
N PHE A 83 6.92 4.13 2.58
CA PHE A 83 6.62 2.87 3.26
C PHE A 83 7.08 1.68 2.42
N ASN A 84 7.60 0.65 3.11
CA ASN A 84 7.81 -0.64 2.49
C ASN A 84 6.44 -1.32 2.25
N ALA A 85 6.07 -1.44 0.97
CA ALA A 85 4.85 -2.10 0.54
C ALA A 85 5.03 -3.61 0.30
N SER A 86 6.14 -4.22 0.70
CA SER A 86 6.38 -5.66 0.49
C SER A 86 5.48 -6.56 1.33
N THR A 87 4.78 -6.04 2.34
CA THR A 87 3.75 -6.80 3.06
C THR A 87 2.40 -6.75 2.37
N CYS A 88 2.25 -5.92 1.33
CA CYS A 88 1.06 -5.84 0.51
C CYS A 88 1.04 -7.03 -0.47
N GLY A 89 -0.05 -7.81 -0.45
CA GLY A 89 -0.28 -8.87 -1.43
C GLY A 89 -0.93 -8.35 -2.72
N ASN A 90 -1.26 -9.26 -3.64
CA ASN A 90 -1.85 -8.92 -4.94
C ASN A 90 -3.15 -8.10 -4.84
N ASN A 91 -3.93 -8.26 -3.76
CA ASN A 91 -5.15 -7.49 -3.54
C ASN A 91 -4.90 -6.01 -3.20
N CYS A 92 -3.68 -5.63 -2.86
CA CYS A 92 -3.28 -4.25 -2.55
C CYS A 92 -2.76 -3.49 -3.79
N ALA A 93 -2.23 -4.19 -4.81
CA ALA A 93 -1.58 -3.56 -5.96
C ALA A 93 -2.49 -2.57 -6.71
N LYS A 94 -3.76 -2.95 -6.91
CA LYS A 94 -4.77 -2.06 -7.51
C LYS A 94 -5.02 -0.80 -6.69
N TRP A 95 -4.90 -0.87 -5.37
CA TRP A 95 -5.08 0.28 -4.48
C TRP A 95 -3.89 1.23 -4.57
N LEU A 96 -2.67 0.72 -4.67
CA LEU A 96 -1.48 1.55 -4.91
C LEU A 96 -1.61 2.34 -6.21
N LEU A 97 -2.05 1.68 -7.30
CA LEU A 97 -2.35 2.36 -8.55
C LEU A 97 -3.44 3.42 -8.35
N LYS A 98 -4.55 3.06 -7.69
CA LYS A 98 -5.70 3.95 -7.47
C LYS A 98 -5.34 5.20 -6.67
N ILE A 99 -4.56 5.06 -5.60
CA ILE A 99 -4.10 6.19 -4.76
C ILE A 99 -3.24 7.12 -5.63
N SER A 100 -2.36 6.56 -6.45
CA SER A 100 -1.43 7.31 -7.30
C SER A 100 -2.07 8.01 -8.53
N GLU A 101 -3.38 7.84 -8.74
CA GLU A 101 -4.10 8.52 -9.83
C GLU A 101 -4.20 10.03 -9.60
N ASN A 102 -4.30 10.47 -8.33
CA ASN A 102 -4.53 11.87 -7.98
C ASN A 102 -3.26 12.60 -7.52
N GLU A 103 -2.23 11.86 -7.12
CA GLU A 103 -0.98 12.41 -6.58
C GLU A 103 0.20 11.48 -6.85
N ASP A 104 1.41 11.99 -6.67
CA ASP A 104 2.61 11.18 -6.73
C ASP A 104 2.80 10.42 -5.43
N VAL A 105 2.97 9.11 -5.54
CA VAL A 105 3.15 8.20 -4.40
C VAL A 105 4.44 7.44 -4.61
N THR A 106 5.34 7.49 -3.62
CA THR A 106 6.57 6.70 -3.64
C THR A 106 6.49 5.57 -2.63
N ILE A 107 6.77 4.34 -3.08
CA ILE A 107 6.84 3.16 -2.23
C ILE A 107 8.18 2.43 -2.39
N ASN A 108 8.56 1.70 -1.36
CA ASN A 108 9.65 0.73 -1.42
C ASN A 108 9.10 -0.69 -1.62
N LEU A 109 9.75 -1.48 -2.48
CA LEU A 109 9.47 -2.90 -2.66
C LEU A 109 10.77 -3.74 -2.59
N ARG A 110 10.64 -4.93 -2.00
CA ARG A 110 11.71 -5.94 -1.84
C ARG A 110 11.49 -7.19 -2.70
N HIS A 111 10.44 -7.18 -3.51
CA HIS A 111 10.12 -8.20 -4.49
C HIS A 111 9.25 -7.57 -5.59
N LEU A 112 9.15 -8.25 -6.73
CA LEU A 112 8.29 -7.81 -7.82
C LEU A 112 6.81 -8.03 -7.44
N MET A 113 6.05 -6.95 -7.32
CA MET A 113 4.61 -7.01 -7.10
C MET A 113 3.86 -7.18 -8.43
N ASP A 114 2.84 -8.04 -8.44
CA ASP A 114 1.95 -8.21 -9.59
C ASP A 114 0.88 -7.09 -9.61
N PHE A 115 0.99 -6.17 -10.57
CA PHE A 115 0.03 -5.10 -10.83
C PHE A 115 -1.08 -5.50 -11.82
N GLY A 116 -1.12 -6.77 -12.24
CA GLY A 116 -2.11 -7.33 -13.15
C GLY A 116 -1.79 -7.09 -14.62
N ALA A 117 -2.59 -7.70 -15.50
CA ALA A 117 -2.38 -7.68 -16.95
C ALA A 117 -2.76 -6.35 -17.64
N GLY A 118 -3.23 -5.36 -16.88
CA GLY A 118 -3.66 -4.07 -17.41
C GLY A 118 -2.49 -3.16 -17.79
N ARG A 119 -2.82 -2.04 -18.44
CA ARG A 119 -1.89 -0.92 -18.59
C ARG A 119 -1.83 -0.11 -17.30
N PHE A 120 -0.65 0.35 -16.95
CA PHE A 120 -0.41 1.27 -15.84
C PHE A 120 0.68 2.26 -16.22
N ASN A 121 1.01 3.21 -15.35
CA ASN A 121 2.19 4.05 -15.47
C ASN A 121 2.91 4.01 -14.13
N ILE A 122 4.07 3.35 -14.09
CA ILE A 122 4.90 3.24 -12.90
C ILE A 122 6.28 3.77 -13.23
N LYS A 123 6.81 4.67 -12.40
CA LYS A 123 8.21 5.09 -12.49
C LYS A 123 9.07 4.19 -11.61
N VAL A 124 10.03 3.49 -12.22
CA VAL A 124 11.05 2.71 -11.50
C VAL A 124 12.19 3.66 -11.13
N LEU A 125 12.29 4.01 -9.86
CA LEU A 125 13.24 5.03 -9.37
C LEU A 125 14.70 4.56 -9.43
N ASN A 126 14.95 3.24 -9.46
CA ASN A 126 16.30 2.71 -9.63
C ASN A 126 16.94 3.13 -10.96
N THR A 127 16.13 3.38 -11.99
CA THR A 127 16.58 3.64 -13.36
C THR A 127 15.95 4.88 -13.99
N GLU A 128 15.05 5.55 -13.24
CA GLU A 128 14.25 6.69 -13.67
C GLU A 128 13.31 6.43 -14.87
N LYS A 129 13.11 5.17 -15.28
CA LYS A 129 12.23 4.82 -16.40
C LYS A 129 10.78 4.71 -15.98
N ILE A 130 9.88 5.10 -16.88
CA ILE A 130 8.44 4.86 -16.75
C ILE A 130 8.09 3.61 -17.57
N VAL A 131 7.43 2.66 -16.92
CA VAL A 131 6.96 1.40 -17.51
C VAL A 131 5.44 1.36 -17.55
N HIS A 132 4.90 0.66 -18.55
CA HIS A 132 3.49 0.74 -18.89
C HIS A 132 2.69 -0.55 -18.70
N ASN A 133 3.36 -1.64 -18.35
CA ASN A 133 2.77 -2.97 -18.15
C ASN A 133 3.75 -3.88 -17.39
N MET A 134 3.29 -5.09 -17.03
CA MET A 134 4.09 -6.06 -16.27
C MET A 134 5.36 -6.55 -16.98
N SER A 135 5.36 -6.66 -18.31
CA SER A 135 6.55 -7.09 -19.05
C SER A 135 7.67 -6.07 -18.93
N GLU A 136 7.35 -4.80 -19.19
CA GLU A 136 8.31 -3.70 -19.05
C GLU A 136 8.78 -3.54 -17.60
N LEU A 137 7.88 -3.69 -16.63
CA LEU A 137 8.23 -3.64 -15.20
C LEU A 137 9.19 -4.77 -14.81
N LEU A 138 8.94 -5.99 -15.30
CA LEU A 138 9.79 -7.15 -15.04
C LEU A 138 11.18 -6.95 -15.63
N ASP A 139 11.28 -6.51 -16.88
CA ASP A 139 12.57 -6.23 -17.54
C ASP A 139 13.38 -5.17 -16.79
N GLU A 140 12.71 -4.13 -16.27
CA GLU A 140 13.37 -3.01 -15.61
C GLU A 140 13.73 -3.27 -14.13
N ALA A 141 12.88 -4.00 -13.40
CA ALA A 141 13.02 -4.20 -11.96
C ALA A 141 13.83 -5.43 -11.57
N MET A 142 13.97 -6.44 -12.46
CA MET A 142 14.54 -7.75 -12.12
C MET A 142 15.97 -7.67 -11.55
N ALA A 143 16.75 -6.66 -11.92
CA ALA A 143 18.12 -6.48 -11.42
C ALA A 143 18.19 -5.96 -9.96
N TYR A 144 17.07 -5.56 -9.37
CA TYR A 144 16.99 -4.86 -8.08
C TYR A 144 16.15 -5.59 -7.02
N VAL A 145 15.58 -6.74 -7.37
CA VAL A 145 14.74 -7.59 -6.50
C VAL A 145 15.48 -8.82 -6.02
#